data_AF-X1I846-F1
#
_entry.id   AF-X1I846-F1
#
_cell.length_a   1.000
_cell.length_b   1.000
_cell.length_c   1.000
_cell.angle_alpha   90.00
_cell.angle_beta   90.00
_cell.angle_gamma   90.00
#
_symmetry.space_group_name_H-M   'P 1'
#
loop_
_entity.id
_entity.type
_entity.pdbx_description
1 polymer ?
#
loop_
_entity_poly.entity_id
_entity_poly.type
_entity_poly.pdbx_seq_one_letter_code
_entity_poly.pdbx_strand_id
1 'polypeptide(L)' 'MFVEYFYYLKERLPVSITEYMTLMEALEKGLIHNMVEFYYISRSILCKNEHHFDIYDIAFANFFKDA' A
#
# COMPACT_ATOMS: atom_id res chain seq x y z
N MET A 1 -6.87 10.18 -3.02
CA MET A 1 -5.62 9.64 -2.45
C MET A 1 -5.65 8.13 -2.20
N PHE A 2 -6.31 7.59 -1.16
CA PHE A 2 -6.20 6.14 -0.84
C PHE A 2 -6.91 5.19 -1.80
N VAL A 3 -8.09 5.58 -2.31
CA VAL A 3 -8.80 4.82 -3.34
C VAL A 3 -8.01 4.81 -4.65
N GLU A 4 -7.45 5.95 -5.05
CA GLU A 4 -6.57 6.07 -6.23
C GLU A 4 -5.31 5.21 -6.07
N TYR A 5 -4.70 5.23 -4.89
CA TYR A 5 -3.55 4.37 -4.56
C TYR A 5 -3.89 2.89 -4.68
N PHE A 6 -5.07 2.46 -4.20
CA PHE A 6 -5.53 1.09 -4.37
C PHE A 6 -5.67 0.68 -5.84
N TYR A 7 -6.35 1.50 -6.65
CA TYR A 7 -6.50 1.18 -8.08
C TYR A 7 -5.16 1.23 -8.82
N TYR A 8 -4.29 2.18 -8.47
CA TYR A 8 -2.93 2.24 -8.99
C TYR A 8 -2.14 0.96 -8.69
N LEU A 9 -2.20 0.45 -7.46
CA LEU A 9 -1.56 -0.82 -7.14
C LEU A 9 -2.24 -2.02 -7.79
N LYS A 10 -3.56 -2.03 -7.92
CA LYS A 10 -4.34 -3.13 -8.53
C LYS A 10 -4.00 -3.39 -9.99
N GLU A 11 -3.53 -2.39 -10.71
CA GLU A 11 -3.01 -2.56 -12.08
C GLU A 11 -1.65 -3.27 -12.13
N ARG A 12 -0.91 -3.30 -11.02
CA ARG A 12 0.50 -3.74 -10.96
C ARG A 12 0.70 -4.97 -10.08
N LEU A 13 -0.17 -5.17 -9.10
CA LEU A 13 -0.10 -6.17 -8.05
C LEU A 13 -1.46 -6.84 -7.88
N PRO A 14 -1.49 -8.13 -7.49
CA PRO A 14 -2.72 -8.86 -7.23
C PRO A 14 -3.34 -8.48 -5.87
N VAL A 15 -3.59 -7.18 -5.65
CA VAL A 15 -4.23 -6.68 -4.43
C VAL A 15 -5.73 -6.97 -4.45
N SER A 16 -6.25 -7.36 -3.29
CA SER A 16 -7.65 -7.64 -3.04
C SER A 16 -8.33 -6.48 -2.29
N ILE A 17 -9.65 -6.44 -2.38
CA ILE A 17 -10.46 -5.49 -1.60
C ILE A 17 -10.27 -5.73 -0.10
N THR A 18 -10.15 -7.00 0.32
CA THR A 18 -9.94 -7.35 1.73
C THR A 18 -8.65 -6.75 2.29
N GLU A 19 -7.55 -6.82 1.54
CA GLU A 19 -6.27 -6.22 1.95
C GLU A 19 -6.38 -4.70 2.00
N TYR A 20 -7.07 -4.08 1.04
CA TYR A 20 -7.34 -2.65 1.09
C TYR A 20 -8.15 -2.25 2.34
N MET A 21 -9.22 -2.98 2.65
CA MET A 21 -10.01 -2.74 3.86
C MET A 21 -9.17 -2.89 5.13
N THR A 22 -8.23 -3.84 5.15
CA THR A 22 -7.29 -4.04 6.27
C THR A 22 -6.36 -2.84 6.43
N LEU A 23 -5.88 -2.24 5.33
CA LEU A 23 -5.09 -1.01 5.39
C LEU A 23 -5.91 0.18 5.91
N MET A 24 -7.18 0.29 5.50
CA MET A 24 -8.08 1.34 6.00
C MET A 24 -8.34 1.19 7.51
N GLU A 25 -8.54 -0.03 8.00
CA GLU A 25 -8.70 -0.31 9.43
C GLU A 25 -7.43 0.06 10.23
N ALA A 26 -6.24 -0.20 9.69
CA ALA A 26 -4.99 0.19 10.33
C ALA A 26 -4.83 1.72 10.45
N LEU A 27 -5.24 2.46 9.42
CA LEU A 27 -5.30 3.92 9.45
C LEU A 27 -6.33 4.43 10.46
N GLU A 28 -7.54 3.86 10.46
CA GLU A 28 -8.63 4.24 11.37
C GLU A 28 -8.24 4.02 12.85
N LYS A 29 -7.51 2.95 13.14
CA LYS A 29 -6.98 2.65 14.47
C LYS A 29 -5.76 3.49 14.86
N GLY A 30 -5.27 4.36 13.98
CA GLY A 30 -4.09 5.19 14.24
C GLY A 30 -2.80 4.38 14.37
N LEU A 31 -2.69 3.24 13.69
CA LEU A 31 -1.48 2.38 13.76
C LEU A 31 -0.33 2.88 12.87
N ILE A 32 -0.57 3.95 12.11
CA ILE A 32 0.37 4.52 11.13
C ILE A 32 0.53 6.01 11.44
N HIS A 33 1.73 6.42 11.84
CA HIS A 33 1.99 7.78 12.32
C HIS A 33 2.81 8.62 11.32
N ASN A 34 3.47 7.99 10.37
CA ASN A 34 4.32 8.66 9.39
C ASN A 34 4.40 7.86 8.08
N MET A 35 5.03 8.47 7.07
CA MET A 35 5.10 7.90 5.72
C MET A 35 5.93 6.61 5.66
N VAL A 36 6.94 6.48 6.52
CA VAL A 36 7.79 5.29 6.59
C VAL A 36 7.00 4.11 7.15
N GLU A 37 6.22 4.33 8.21
CA GLU A 37 5.29 3.33 8.75
C GLU A 37 4.21 2.97 7.73
N PHE A 38 3.67 3.96 7.01
CA PHE A 38 2.68 3.72 5.96
C PHE A 38 3.24 2.80 4.87
N TYR A 39 4.48 3.04 4.42
CA TYR A 39 5.17 2.19 3.46
C TYR A 39 5.28 0.74 3.96
N TYR A 40 5.86 0.52 5.14
CA TYR A 40 6.06 -0.84 5.64
C TYR A 40 4.75 -1.58 5.93
N ILE A 41 3.79 -0.91 6.57
CA ILE A 41 2.51 -1.51 6.93
C ILE A 41 1.70 -1.80 5.66
N SER A 42 1.58 -0.86 4.74
CA SER A 42 0.86 -1.11 3.50
C SER A 42 1.53 -2.16 2.61
N ARG A 43 2.88 -2.26 2.58
CA ARG A 43 3.56 -3.37 1.90
C ARG A 43 3.21 -4.73 2.52
N SER A 44 3.27 -4.83 3.85
CA SER A 44 2.94 -6.08 4.55
C SER A 44 1.48 -6.53 4.35
N ILE A 45 0.56 -5.58 4.21
CA ILE A 45 -0.85 -5.84 4.01
C ILE A 45 -1.14 -6.19 2.54
N LEU A 46 -0.62 -5.40 1.61
CA LEU A 46 -0.97 -5.44 0.18
C LEU A 46 -0.05 -6.37 -0.64
N CYS A 47 1.08 -6.80 -0.11
CA CYS A 47 2.06 -7.61 -0.83
C CYS A 47 2.31 -8.94 -0.12
N LYS A 48 1.59 -10.00 -0.53
CA LYS A 48 1.67 -11.34 0.09
C LYS A 48 2.82 -12.21 -0.41
N ASN A 49 3.42 -11.85 -1.53
CA ASN A 49 4.54 -12.57 -2.12
C ASN A 49 5.74 -11.64 -2.21
N GLU A 50 6.90 -12.11 -1.73
CA GLU A 50 8.19 -11.42 -1.81
C GLU A 50 8.62 -11.10 -3.25
N HIS A 51 8.21 -11.90 -4.23
CA HIS A 51 8.47 -11.64 -5.65
C HIS A 51 7.91 -10.29 -6.13
N HIS A 52 6.89 -9.77 -5.45
CA HIS A 52 6.25 -8.51 -5.79
C HIS A 52 6.84 -7.29 -5.06
N PHE A 53 7.86 -7.47 -4.20
CA PHE A 53 8.42 -6.37 -3.41
C PHE A 53 9.00 -5.27 -4.28
N ASP A 54 9.78 -5.61 -5.31
CA ASP A 54 10.36 -4.61 -6.21
C ASP A 54 9.28 -3.80 -6.96
N ILE A 55 8.22 -4.48 -7.41
CA ILE A 55 7.09 -3.84 -8.10
C ILE A 55 6.38 -2.87 -7.15
N TYR A 56 6.13 -3.31 -5.92
CA TYR A 56 5.52 -2.47 -4.90
C TYR A 56 6.40 -1.26 -4.56
N ASP A 57 7.70 -1.46 -4.36
CA ASP A 57 8.63 -0.41 -3.96
C ASP A 57 8.72 0.71 -5.02
N ILE A 58 8.81 0.32 -6.30
CA ILE A 58 8.78 1.26 -7.44
C ILE A 58 7.42 1.95 -7.53
N ALA A 59 6.32 1.21 -7.40
CA ALA A 59 4.97 1.75 -7.46
C ALA A 59 4.73 2.79 -6.36
N PHE A 60 5.14 2.49 -5.13
CA PHE A 60 5.04 3.39 -3.99
C PHE A 60 5.82 4.68 -4.22
N ALA A 61 7.10 4.56 -4.59
CA ALA A 61 7.95 5.72 -4.85
C ALA A 61 7.40 6.61 -5.98
N ASN A 62 6.84 6.01 -7.04
CA ASN A 62 6.25 6.75 -8.14
C ASN A 62 4.95 7.45 -7.76
N PHE A 63 4.08 6.79 -6.98
CA PHE A 63 2.79 7.36 -6.58
C PHE A 63 2.95 8.53 -5.61
N PHE A 64 3.91 8.45 -4.70
CA PHE A 64 4.13 9.45 -3.65
C PHE A 64 5.30 10.40 -3.92
N LYS A 65 5.83 10.44 -5.16
CA LYS A 65 6.98 11.26 -5.52
C LYS A 65 6.80 12.75 -5.23
N ASP A 66 5.57 13.24 -5.38
CA ASP A 66 5.20 14.66 -5.24
C ASP A 66 4.28 14.91 -4.03
N ALA A 67 4.22 13.96 -3.08
CA ALA A 67 3.34 13.98 -1.92
C ALA A 67 3.88 14.78 -0.73
#